data_AF-A0A352XUH7-F1
#
_entry.id   AF-A0A352XUH7-F1
#
_cell.length_a   1.000
_cell.length_b   1.000
_cell.length_c   1.000
_cell.angle_alpha   90.00
_cell.angle_beta   90.00
_cell.angle_gamma   90.00
#
_symmetry.space_group_name_H-M   'P 1'
#
loop_
_entity.id
_entity.type
_entity.pdbx_description
1 polymer ?
#
loop_
_entity_poly.entity_id
_entity_poly.type
_entity_poly.pdbx_seq_one_letter_code
_entity_poly.pdbx_strand_id
1 'polypeptide(L)'
;MPDCAHFCGHCGYQLNYAPIKIRKIPLSSIQRQSIDVPAPLTSITLSNKVLNTLPGPIQHSIAALLIRVRDPEPEVFSASHSHSYSHDQNTEEAGIQWGWLPMLALISTLGVFSVAYAYTSARDASNGASNAELFFWLGLLLIFVPAVIRLIAPHAVRFERVGLLCVVGISFYLVNMMYNPLYFSSFDEFLHWSTVNAIVSSGHLFSNNPLLPISPFYPGLEIVTDGFAKLSGLSTFIAGIVVVGVARLVMVLALFSLYELMTKSARIASIAIILYMANPHFLYFDAQFAYESFALPLAILVLFVIAHHETLNSSRHWLIRMTLIACIILAAVAVTHHVTDFVFDGFLLLWAVIFVFQRPARTYWSKGRLQRSPLLWTTLFGLLVSIAWISLPGSPVVDYLFSPFVTIFNELGKMVSGTGGG
;
A
#
# COMPACT_ATOMS: atom_id res chain seq x y z
N MET A 1 40.68 -67.78 24.95
CA MET A 1 39.91 -67.11 26.02
C MET A 1 39.44 -65.78 25.46
N PRO A 2 38.14 -65.46 25.54
CA PRO A 2 37.52 -64.45 24.68
C PRO A 2 37.72 -63.02 25.17
N ASP A 3 37.62 -62.11 24.20
CA ASP A 3 37.84 -60.66 24.28
C ASP A 3 36.90 -59.93 25.25
N CYS A 4 37.46 -59.03 26.05
CA CYS A 4 36.72 -58.11 26.91
C CYS A 4 36.03 -57.03 26.06
N ALA A 5 34.71 -57.10 25.93
CA ALA A 5 33.90 -56.01 25.39
C ALA A 5 33.77 -54.88 26.42
N HIS A 6 34.19 -53.66 26.07
CA HIS A 6 33.94 -52.48 26.89
C HIS A 6 32.53 -51.92 26.63
N PHE A 7 31.73 -51.81 27.69
CA PHE A 7 30.38 -51.24 27.69
C PHE A 7 30.36 -49.86 28.36
N CYS A 8 29.48 -48.98 27.91
CA CYS A 8 29.20 -47.71 28.57
C CYS A 8 28.32 -47.95 29.83
N GLY A 9 28.84 -47.61 31.01
CA GLY A 9 28.21 -47.87 32.31
C GLY A 9 26.91 -47.14 32.63
N HIS A 10 26.36 -46.34 31.70
CA HIS A 10 25.09 -45.61 31.92
C HIS A 10 23.95 -46.01 30.94
N CYS A 11 24.25 -46.71 29.85
CA CYS A 11 23.23 -47.06 28.85
C CYS A 11 23.40 -48.43 28.16
N GLY A 12 24.41 -49.23 28.52
CA GLY A 12 24.49 -50.65 28.12
C GLY A 12 24.77 -50.96 26.64
N TYR A 13 25.07 -49.97 25.81
CA TYR A 13 25.42 -50.18 24.38
C TYR A 13 26.91 -50.47 24.17
N GLN A 14 27.22 -51.33 23.19
CA GLN A 14 28.58 -51.69 22.74
C GLN A 14 29.21 -50.57 21.90
N LEU A 15 30.45 -50.18 22.23
CA LEU A 15 31.21 -49.16 21.49
C LEU A 15 32.01 -49.79 20.33
N ASN A 16 31.60 -49.54 19.09
CA ASN A 16 32.39 -49.89 17.90
C ASN A 16 33.40 -48.76 17.60
N TYR A 17 34.68 -48.98 17.87
CA TYR A 17 35.75 -48.07 17.48
C TYR A 17 36.22 -48.37 16.04
N ALA A 18 35.98 -47.45 15.11
CA ALA A 18 36.66 -47.43 13.80
C ALA A 18 37.91 -46.52 13.89
N PRO A 19 39.11 -46.97 13.45
CA PRO A 19 40.31 -46.16 13.54
C PRO A 19 40.35 -45.06 12.46
N ILE A 20 40.38 -43.79 12.89
CA ILE A 20 40.60 -42.64 12.02
C ILE A 20 42.08 -42.58 11.63
N LYS A 21 42.39 -42.78 10.34
CA LYS A 21 43.72 -42.57 9.76
C LYS A 21 44.02 -41.07 9.67
N ILE A 22 44.95 -40.59 10.50
CA ILE A 22 45.52 -39.23 10.41
C ILE A 22 46.53 -39.20 9.27
N ARG A 23 46.27 -38.40 8.22
CA ARG A 23 47.20 -38.16 7.11
C ARG A 23 48.12 -36.99 7.50
N LYS A 24 49.44 -37.21 7.56
CA LYS A 24 50.45 -36.15 7.72
C LYS A 24 50.47 -35.26 6.46
N ILE A 25 50.27 -33.95 6.63
CA ILE A 25 50.46 -32.93 5.58
C ILE A 25 51.85 -32.30 5.82
N PRO A 26 52.75 -32.22 4.83
CA PRO A 26 54.06 -31.62 5.01
C PRO A 26 53.99 -30.08 5.09
N LEU A 27 54.73 -29.51 6.05
CA LEU A 27 54.96 -28.06 6.18
C LEU A 27 55.87 -27.55 5.05
N SER A 28 55.28 -27.23 3.91
CA SER A 28 55.94 -26.40 2.88
C SER A 28 54.91 -25.68 2.02
N SER A 29 54.12 -24.81 2.64
CA SER A 29 53.35 -23.76 1.95
C SER A 29 52.83 -22.75 2.96
N ILE A 30 53.73 -21.96 3.54
CA ILE A 30 53.35 -20.72 4.22
C ILE A 30 53.01 -19.73 3.10
N GLN A 31 51.72 -19.52 2.88
CA GLN A 31 51.20 -18.44 2.04
C GLN A 31 50.17 -17.69 2.88
N ARG A 32 50.37 -16.37 3.01
CA ARG A 32 49.63 -15.44 3.89
C ARG A 32 48.12 -15.70 3.85
N GLN A 33 47.54 -16.08 4.99
CA GLN A 33 46.09 -15.99 5.19
C GLN A 33 45.71 -14.51 5.31
N SER A 34 45.07 -13.98 4.28
CA SER A 34 44.21 -12.81 4.35
C SER A 34 43.04 -13.11 5.28
N ILE A 35 42.71 -12.17 6.14
CA ILE A 35 41.53 -12.19 7.00
C ILE A 35 40.29 -12.29 6.09
N ASP A 36 39.57 -13.40 6.15
CA ASP A 36 38.29 -13.58 5.44
C ASP A 36 37.22 -12.72 6.12
N VAL A 37 36.81 -11.66 5.44
CA VAL A 37 35.61 -10.88 5.77
C VAL A 37 34.39 -11.61 5.17
N PRO A 38 33.34 -11.93 5.95
CA PRO A 38 32.15 -12.59 5.41
C PRO A 38 31.47 -11.70 4.36
N ALA A 39 31.20 -12.27 3.19
CA ALA A 39 30.51 -11.60 2.08
C ALA A 39 29.08 -11.17 2.48
N PRO A 40 28.62 -9.95 2.14
CA PRO A 40 27.24 -9.57 2.40
C PRO A 40 26.29 -10.19 1.38
N LEU A 41 25.23 -10.81 1.90
CA LEU A 41 24.06 -11.27 1.15
C LEU A 41 23.46 -10.10 0.33
N THR A 42 23.52 -10.27 -0.97
CA THR A 42 23.03 -9.36 -2.01
C THR A 42 21.52 -9.51 -2.19
N SER A 43 20.74 -8.55 -1.68
CA SER A 43 19.34 -8.39 -2.08
C SER A 43 19.00 -6.94 -2.44
N ILE A 44 19.81 -6.33 -3.29
CA ILE A 44 19.42 -5.23 -4.18
C ILE A 44 20.14 -5.52 -5.49
N THR A 45 19.43 -6.04 -6.50
CA THR A 45 20.01 -6.36 -7.81
C THR A 45 20.27 -5.09 -8.62
N LEU A 46 21.22 -4.27 -8.18
CA LEU A 46 22.05 -3.55 -9.12
C LEU A 46 23.12 -4.56 -9.56
N SER A 47 23.14 -4.93 -10.85
CA SER A 47 24.15 -5.85 -11.36
C SER A 47 25.54 -5.33 -10.98
N ASN A 48 26.34 -6.14 -10.26
CA ASN A 48 27.73 -5.80 -9.90
C ASN A 48 28.54 -5.30 -11.11
N LYS A 49 28.13 -5.68 -12.32
CA LYS A 49 28.70 -5.22 -13.59
C LYS A 49 28.49 -3.73 -13.87
N VAL A 50 27.36 -3.15 -13.44
CA VAL A 50 27.00 -1.72 -13.62
C VAL A 50 27.66 -0.86 -12.54
N LEU A 51 27.74 -1.37 -11.30
CA LEU A 51 28.39 -0.64 -10.22
C LEU A 51 29.90 -0.48 -10.48
N ASN A 52 30.55 -1.50 -11.05
CA ASN A 52 31.97 -1.51 -11.37
C ASN A 52 32.35 -0.61 -12.58
N THR A 53 31.37 -0.16 -13.37
CA THR A 53 31.60 0.79 -14.48
C THR A 53 31.52 2.26 -14.07
N LEU A 54 31.13 2.56 -12.82
CA LEU A 54 30.99 3.93 -12.33
C LEU A 54 32.30 4.47 -11.74
N PRO A 55 32.61 5.77 -11.90
CA PRO A 55 33.72 6.43 -11.23
C PRO A 55 33.69 6.24 -9.71
N GLY A 56 34.85 6.01 -9.09
CA GLY A 56 35.02 5.78 -7.64
C GLY A 56 34.20 6.67 -6.71
N PRO A 57 34.13 8.01 -6.88
CA PRO A 57 33.32 8.86 -5.99
C PRO A 57 31.80 8.58 -6.07
N ILE A 58 31.30 8.13 -7.22
CA ILE A 58 29.89 7.76 -7.40
C ILE A 58 29.61 6.42 -6.70
N GLN A 59 30.53 5.47 -6.78
CA GLN A 59 30.42 4.20 -6.04
C GLN A 59 30.37 4.43 -4.52
N HIS A 60 31.24 5.30 -4.00
CA HIS A 60 31.26 5.64 -2.57
C HIS A 60 29.99 6.35 -2.13
N SER A 61 29.43 7.23 -2.97
CA SER A 61 28.18 7.93 -2.69
C SER A 61 26.99 6.97 -2.67
N ILE A 62 26.92 6.04 -3.63
CA ILE A 62 25.88 4.99 -3.68
C ILE A 62 26.05 4.04 -2.49
N ALA A 63 27.27 3.60 -2.17
CA ALA A 63 27.53 2.72 -1.03
C ALA A 63 27.19 3.40 0.30
N ALA A 64 27.55 4.66 0.50
CA ALA A 64 27.20 5.43 1.69
C ALA A 64 25.67 5.63 1.80
N LEU A 65 24.98 5.82 0.68
CA LEU A 65 23.53 5.93 0.64
C LEU A 65 22.87 4.58 0.97
N LEU A 66 23.37 3.47 0.43
CA LEU A 66 22.91 2.11 0.74
C LEU A 66 23.14 1.74 2.20
N ILE A 67 24.28 2.14 2.79
CA ILE A 67 24.57 1.93 4.21
C ILE A 67 23.63 2.79 5.09
N ARG A 68 23.33 4.04 4.71
CA ARG A 68 22.39 4.91 5.43
C ARG A 68 20.93 4.47 5.33
N VAL A 69 20.59 3.77 4.25
CA VAL A 69 19.25 3.23 3.98
C VAL A 69 19.04 1.86 4.64
N ARG A 70 20.13 1.13 4.95
CA ARG A 70 20.05 -0.11 5.72
C ARG A 70 19.48 0.20 7.10
N ASP A 71 18.32 -0.37 7.41
CA ASP A 71 17.79 -0.37 8.77
C ASP A 71 18.82 -1.05 9.69
N PRO A 72 18.96 -0.61 10.96
CA PRO A 72 19.68 -1.42 11.94
C PRO A 72 19.12 -2.84 11.89
N GLU A 73 20.00 -3.85 11.86
CA GLU A 73 19.59 -5.25 11.72
C GLU A 73 18.46 -5.53 12.73
N PRO A 74 17.34 -6.16 12.30
CA PRO A 74 16.37 -6.64 13.25
C PRO A 74 17.12 -7.58 14.20
N GLU A 75 16.92 -7.45 15.52
CA GLU A 75 17.50 -8.36 16.49
C GLU A 75 17.24 -9.80 16.03
N VAL A 76 18.28 -10.43 15.49
CA VAL A 76 18.22 -11.82 15.05
C VAL A 76 18.10 -12.63 16.33
N PHE A 77 16.90 -13.13 16.59
CA PHE A 77 16.68 -14.21 17.54
C PHE A 77 17.59 -15.37 17.10
N SER A 78 18.75 -15.45 17.74
CA SER A 78 19.81 -16.38 17.41
C SER A 78 19.43 -17.75 17.94
N ALA A 79 18.66 -18.49 17.14
CA ALA A 79 18.37 -19.89 17.39
C ALA A 79 19.58 -20.76 17.04
N SER A 80 20.62 -20.75 17.88
CA SER A 80 21.54 -21.88 18.03
C SER A 80 22.42 -21.74 19.28
N HIS A 81 21.98 -22.30 20.40
CA HIS A 81 22.85 -23.13 21.23
C HIS A 81 22.00 -23.98 22.19
N SER A 82 22.07 -25.28 21.98
CA SER A 82 21.61 -26.32 22.89
C SER A 82 22.36 -26.24 24.22
N HIS A 83 21.73 -25.72 25.28
CA HIS A 83 22.12 -26.02 26.65
C HIS A 83 20.90 -25.98 27.59
N SER A 84 20.64 -27.14 28.21
CA SER A 84 19.97 -27.39 29.50
C SER A 84 18.76 -26.52 29.89
N TYR A 85 17.59 -27.16 29.88
CA TYR A 85 16.37 -26.75 30.54
C TYR A 85 16.61 -26.37 32.02
N SER A 86 16.40 -25.11 32.36
CA SER A 86 15.92 -24.68 33.68
C SER A 86 14.62 -23.91 33.47
N HIS A 87 13.61 -24.35 34.21
CA HIS A 87 12.25 -23.85 34.22
C HIS A 87 12.24 -22.41 34.79
N ASP A 88 12.25 -21.40 33.94
CA ASP A 88 11.86 -20.03 34.33
C ASP A 88 10.84 -19.51 33.32
N GLN A 89 9.58 -19.61 33.72
CA GLN A 89 8.44 -19.02 33.05
C GLN A 89 8.42 -17.52 33.35
N ASN A 90 9.16 -16.74 32.56
CA ASN A 90 8.87 -15.32 32.35
C ASN A 90 8.83 -15.09 30.84
N THR A 91 7.70 -15.42 30.23
CA THR A 91 7.27 -14.75 29.00
C THR A 91 7.12 -13.27 29.33
N GLU A 92 8.19 -12.50 29.16
CA GLU A 92 8.07 -11.06 28.99
C GLU A 92 7.11 -10.84 27.80
N GLU A 93 5.88 -10.42 28.09
CA GLU A 93 5.01 -9.84 27.07
C GLU A 93 5.79 -8.68 26.46
N ALA A 94 6.30 -8.86 25.24
CA ALA A 94 6.97 -7.82 24.49
C ALA A 94 5.99 -6.66 24.29
N GLY A 95 6.02 -5.70 25.21
CA GLY A 95 5.10 -4.58 25.23
C GLY A 95 5.18 -3.78 23.94
N ILE A 96 4.02 -3.33 23.44
CA ILE A 96 3.96 -2.45 22.26
C ILE A 96 4.75 -1.17 22.57
N GLN A 97 5.87 -0.98 21.86
CA GLN A 97 6.66 0.23 21.97
C GLN A 97 6.00 1.36 21.17
N TRP A 98 5.34 2.29 21.87
CA TRP A 98 4.66 3.44 21.29
C TRP A 98 5.63 4.48 20.70
N GLY A 99 6.88 4.52 21.17
CA GLY A 99 7.85 5.52 20.74
C GLY A 99 7.34 6.95 20.96
N TRP A 100 7.49 7.81 19.97
CA TRP A 100 7.06 9.21 19.99
C TRP A 100 5.64 9.40 19.43
N LEU A 101 4.94 8.31 19.09
CA LEU A 101 3.59 8.35 18.52
C LEU A 101 2.63 9.20 19.36
N PRO A 102 2.52 9.07 20.70
CA PRO A 102 1.58 9.87 21.48
C PRO A 102 1.90 11.37 21.42
N MET A 103 3.18 11.74 21.54
CA MET A 103 3.61 13.14 21.50
C MET A 103 3.38 13.76 20.13
N LEU A 104 3.72 13.05 19.05
CA LEU A 104 3.52 13.53 17.69
C LEU A 104 2.04 13.58 17.32
N ALA A 105 1.21 12.67 17.83
CA ALA A 105 -0.25 12.75 17.67
C ALA A 105 -0.85 13.99 18.34
N LEU A 106 -0.35 14.39 19.52
CA LEU A 106 -0.73 15.65 20.15
C LEU A 106 -0.32 16.86 19.29
N ILE A 107 0.89 16.84 18.72
CA ILE A 107 1.36 17.90 17.82
C ILE A 107 0.50 17.98 16.55
N SER A 108 0.15 16.84 15.94
CA SER A 108 -0.78 16.81 14.79
C SER A 108 -2.17 17.34 15.17
N THR A 109 -2.66 17.04 16.39
CA THR A 109 -3.93 17.56 16.90
C THR A 109 -3.89 19.08 17.05
N LEU A 110 -2.79 19.65 17.56
CA LEU A 110 -2.58 21.10 17.59
C LEU A 110 -2.56 21.69 16.17
N GLY A 111 -1.99 20.97 15.20
CA GLY A 111 -2.02 21.37 13.80
C GLY A 111 -3.44 21.37 13.21
N VAL A 112 -4.25 20.33 13.47
CA VAL A 112 -5.67 20.28 13.08
C VAL A 112 -6.45 21.42 13.73
N PHE A 113 -6.22 21.70 15.01
CA PHE A 113 -6.84 22.83 15.71
C PHE A 113 -6.47 24.19 15.09
N SER A 114 -5.21 24.37 14.71
CA SER A 114 -4.74 25.57 13.99
C SER A 114 -5.45 25.76 12.65
N VAL A 115 -5.67 24.68 11.89
CA VAL A 115 -6.44 24.72 10.64
C VAL A 115 -7.92 25.03 10.90
N ALA A 116 -8.52 24.43 11.93
CA ALA A 116 -9.91 24.71 12.32
C ALA A 116 -10.11 26.21 12.66
N TYR A 117 -9.16 26.79 13.40
CA TYR A 117 -9.13 28.22 13.69
C TYR A 117 -9.04 29.04 12.40
N ALA A 118 -8.11 28.70 11.50
CA ALA A 118 -7.94 29.39 10.21
C ALA A 118 -9.24 29.40 9.39
N TYR A 119 -9.91 28.26 9.24
CA TYR A 119 -11.18 28.21 8.51
C TYR A 119 -12.30 28.98 9.20
N THR A 120 -12.35 28.98 10.52
CA THR A 120 -13.36 29.75 11.27
C THR A 120 -13.12 31.25 11.09
N SER A 121 -11.88 31.72 11.30
CA SER A 121 -11.51 33.12 11.09
C SER A 121 -11.72 33.59 9.64
N ALA A 122 -11.50 32.72 8.65
CA ALA A 122 -11.74 33.06 7.25
C ALA A 122 -13.23 33.26 6.92
N ARG A 123 -14.15 32.65 7.69
CA ARG A 123 -15.61 32.82 7.52
C ARG A 123 -16.11 34.09 8.21
N ASP A 124 -15.45 34.53 9.28
CA ASP A 124 -15.83 35.72 10.04
C ASP A 124 -15.31 37.01 9.36
N ALA A 125 -16.13 37.60 8.50
CA ALA A 125 -15.80 38.79 7.69
C ALA A 125 -15.39 40.05 8.48
N SER A 126 -15.62 40.10 9.80
CA SER A 126 -15.36 41.27 10.65
C SER A 126 -13.92 41.39 11.17
N ASN A 127 -13.19 40.27 11.28
CA ASN A 127 -11.79 40.24 11.68
C ASN A 127 -10.99 39.88 10.44
N GLY A 128 -10.61 40.90 9.65
CA GLY A 128 -9.91 40.73 8.38
C GLY A 128 -8.94 39.55 8.43
N ALA A 129 -9.01 38.70 7.41
CA ALA A 129 -8.36 37.40 7.24
C ALA A 129 -6.81 37.39 7.32
N SER A 130 -6.19 38.41 7.92
CA SER A 130 -4.75 38.68 7.94
C SER A 130 -3.92 37.53 8.50
N ASN A 131 -4.48 36.72 9.41
CA ASN A 131 -3.77 35.59 10.02
C ASN A 131 -4.32 34.22 9.61
N ALA A 132 -5.44 34.12 8.89
CA ALA A 132 -6.05 32.83 8.55
C ALA A 132 -5.09 31.97 7.72
N GLU A 133 -4.44 32.57 6.72
CA GLU A 133 -3.42 31.89 5.92
C GLU A 133 -2.23 31.42 6.76
N LEU A 134 -1.76 32.25 7.69
CA LEU A 134 -0.67 31.90 8.60
C LEU A 134 -0.99 30.67 9.45
N PHE A 135 -2.17 30.64 10.09
CA PHE A 135 -2.61 29.52 10.93
C PHE A 135 -2.92 28.26 10.11
N PHE A 136 -3.37 28.42 8.87
CA PHE A 136 -3.57 27.29 7.95
C PHE A 136 -2.23 26.60 7.64
N TRP A 137 -1.24 27.36 7.18
CA TRP A 137 0.09 26.81 6.88
C TRP A 137 0.81 26.29 8.11
N LEU A 138 0.72 27.00 9.24
CA LEU A 138 1.26 26.53 10.51
C LEU A 138 0.64 25.18 10.90
N GLY A 139 -0.67 25.04 10.75
CA GLY A 139 -1.38 23.81 11.06
C GLY A 139 -0.93 22.63 10.18
N LEU A 140 -0.81 22.84 8.87
CA LEU A 140 -0.27 21.83 7.95
C LEU A 140 1.17 21.44 8.29
N LEU A 141 2.03 22.41 8.61
CA LEU A 141 3.42 22.15 8.99
C LEU A 141 3.51 21.36 10.29
N LEU A 142 2.67 21.66 11.29
CA LEU A 142 2.61 20.91 12.56
C LEU A 142 2.14 19.46 12.35
N ILE A 143 1.19 19.22 11.45
CA ILE A 143 0.76 17.86 11.10
C ILE A 143 1.88 17.09 10.41
N PHE A 144 2.55 17.71 9.44
CA PHE A 144 3.39 16.99 8.48
C PHE A 144 4.87 16.92 8.89
N VAL A 145 5.49 18.04 9.24
CA VAL A 145 6.96 18.14 9.38
C VAL A 145 7.50 17.28 10.54
N PRO A 146 6.94 17.33 11.77
CA PRO A 146 7.42 16.49 12.88
C PRO A 146 7.32 14.99 12.56
N ALA A 147 6.22 14.58 11.91
CA ALA A 147 6.02 13.20 11.48
C ALA A 147 7.07 12.78 10.44
N VAL A 148 7.32 13.60 9.40
CA VAL A 148 8.37 13.35 8.39
C VAL A 148 9.74 13.16 9.05
N ILE A 149 10.12 14.07 9.95
CA ILE A 149 11.41 13.99 10.66
C ILE A 149 11.52 12.66 11.41
N ARG A 150 10.46 12.25 12.12
CA ARG A 150 10.47 10.99 12.87
C ARG A 150 10.47 9.76 11.97
N LEU A 151 9.73 9.78 10.87
CA LEU A 151 9.68 8.68 9.89
C LEU A 151 11.01 8.55 9.12
N ILE A 152 11.77 9.62 8.93
CA ILE A 152 13.11 9.51 8.34
C ILE A 152 14.13 8.98 9.35
N ALA A 153 13.91 9.17 10.66
CA ALA A 153 14.84 8.71 11.68
C ALA A 153 15.00 7.17 11.70
N PRO A 154 16.21 6.64 11.94
CA PRO A 154 16.45 5.19 11.95
C PRO A 154 15.81 4.49 13.15
N HIS A 155 15.67 5.18 14.28
CA HIS A 155 15.22 4.59 15.55
C HIS A 155 13.69 4.50 15.73
N ALA A 156 12.88 4.80 14.70
CA ALA A 156 11.43 4.63 14.80
C ALA A 156 11.05 3.17 14.53
N VAL A 157 10.31 2.57 15.46
CA VAL A 157 9.85 1.19 15.36
C VAL A 157 8.69 1.08 14.37
N ARG A 158 8.46 -0.12 13.81
CA ARG A 158 7.43 -0.35 12.79
C ARG A 158 6.04 0.13 13.22
N PHE A 159 5.62 -0.20 14.44
CA PHE A 159 4.31 0.19 14.97
C PHE A 159 4.15 1.71 15.02
N GLU A 160 5.16 2.41 15.55
CA GLU A 160 5.20 3.88 15.59
C GLU A 160 5.09 4.47 14.18
N ARG A 161 5.80 3.93 13.19
CA ARG A 161 5.74 4.41 11.80
C ARG A 161 4.35 4.30 11.20
N VAL A 162 3.72 3.14 11.35
CA VAL A 162 2.35 2.90 10.87
C VAL A 162 1.38 3.85 11.57
N GLY A 163 1.47 3.95 12.90
CA GLY A 163 0.64 4.85 13.69
C GLY A 163 0.76 6.30 13.27
N LEU A 164 1.98 6.79 13.02
CA LEU A 164 2.23 8.16 12.57
C LEU A 164 1.62 8.42 11.19
N LEU A 165 1.74 7.47 10.26
CA LEU A 165 1.12 7.60 8.93
C LEU A 165 -0.41 7.64 9.03
N CYS A 166 -1.01 6.82 9.89
CA CYS A 166 -2.46 6.89 10.15
C CYS A 166 -2.87 8.24 10.76
N VAL A 167 -2.10 8.75 11.74
CA VAL A 167 -2.36 10.05 12.36
C VAL A 167 -2.28 11.18 11.33
N VAL A 168 -1.24 11.22 10.50
CA VAL A 168 -1.12 12.22 9.43
C VAL A 168 -2.25 12.08 8.42
N GLY A 169 -2.56 10.85 7.97
CA GLY A 169 -3.64 10.58 7.02
C GLY A 169 -5.01 11.03 7.53
N ILE A 170 -5.35 10.75 8.78
CA ILE A 170 -6.58 11.22 9.44
C ILE A 170 -6.55 12.74 9.59
N SER A 171 -5.43 13.32 10.02
CA SER A 171 -5.32 14.77 10.22
C SER A 171 -5.55 15.52 8.91
N PHE A 172 -4.95 15.07 7.80
CA PHE A 172 -5.18 15.61 6.47
C PHE A 172 -6.63 15.41 5.99
N TYR A 173 -7.24 14.27 6.31
CA TYR A 173 -8.66 14.05 6.02
C TYR A 173 -9.55 15.05 6.77
N LEU A 174 -9.26 15.30 8.04
CA LEU A 174 -9.97 16.29 8.85
C LEU A 174 -9.77 17.71 8.31
N VAL A 175 -8.58 18.06 7.81
CA VAL A 175 -8.36 19.34 7.13
C VAL A 175 -9.34 19.53 5.98
N ASN A 176 -9.52 18.52 5.13
CA ASN A 176 -10.52 18.60 4.06
C ASN A 176 -11.96 18.71 4.60
N MET A 177 -12.33 17.83 5.52
CA MET A 177 -13.69 17.77 6.09
C MET A 177 -14.09 19.08 6.82
N MET A 178 -13.17 19.72 7.54
CA MET A 178 -13.42 20.97 8.26
C MET A 178 -13.62 22.19 7.34
N TYR A 179 -13.30 22.06 6.05
CA TYR A 179 -13.61 23.10 5.07
C TYR A 179 -15.12 23.28 4.90
N ASN A 180 -15.91 22.20 4.94
CA ASN A 180 -17.38 22.25 5.02
C ASN A 180 -17.91 21.13 5.94
N PRO A 181 -17.92 21.35 7.27
CA PRO A 181 -18.14 20.28 8.24
C PRO A 181 -19.60 19.84 8.41
N LEU A 182 -20.55 20.51 7.73
CA LEU A 182 -21.98 20.30 7.92
C LEU A 182 -22.69 19.62 6.74
N TYR A 183 -22.10 19.67 5.55
CA TYR A 183 -22.69 19.13 4.32
C TYR A 183 -21.64 18.95 3.23
N PHE A 184 -21.93 18.05 2.29
CA PHE A 184 -21.16 17.94 1.05
C PHE A 184 -21.42 19.16 0.17
N SER A 185 -20.35 19.88 -0.13
CA SER A 185 -20.41 21.18 -0.81
C SER A 185 -19.58 21.22 -2.09
N SER A 186 -18.58 20.34 -2.20
CA SER A 186 -17.78 20.28 -3.42
C SER A 186 -18.65 19.71 -4.54
N PHE A 187 -18.33 20.12 -5.78
CA PHE A 187 -19.10 19.72 -6.95
C PHE A 187 -19.30 18.20 -7.01
N ASP A 188 -18.22 17.43 -6.93
CA ASP A 188 -18.29 15.97 -7.04
C ASP A 188 -19.01 15.31 -5.86
N GLU A 189 -18.77 15.79 -4.64
CA GLU A 189 -19.41 15.29 -3.43
C GLU A 189 -20.94 15.45 -3.47
N PHE A 190 -21.40 16.59 -3.99
CA PHE A 190 -22.83 16.85 -4.13
C PHE A 190 -23.49 15.90 -5.12
N LEU A 191 -22.80 15.55 -6.22
CA LEU A 191 -23.31 14.63 -7.24
C LEU A 191 -23.51 13.22 -6.66
N HIS A 192 -22.51 12.70 -5.94
CA HIS A 192 -22.58 11.40 -5.29
C HIS A 192 -23.58 11.38 -4.12
N TRP A 193 -23.66 12.47 -3.35
CA TRP A 193 -24.67 12.62 -2.30
C TRP A 193 -26.10 12.63 -2.84
N SER A 194 -26.32 13.26 -4.00
CA SER A 194 -27.62 13.21 -4.69
C SER A 194 -27.99 11.76 -5.05
N THR A 195 -27.03 11.00 -5.62
CA THR A 195 -27.22 9.58 -5.95
C THR A 195 -27.55 8.74 -4.71
N VAL A 196 -26.83 8.90 -3.59
CA VAL A 196 -27.10 8.11 -2.37
C VAL A 196 -28.48 8.44 -1.78
N ASN A 197 -28.90 9.70 -1.79
CA ASN A 197 -30.22 10.08 -1.29
C ASN A 197 -31.35 9.58 -2.21
N ALA A 198 -31.12 9.51 -3.52
CA ALA A 198 -32.06 8.88 -4.43
C ALA A 198 -32.24 7.39 -4.09
N ILE A 199 -31.15 6.67 -3.78
CA ILE A 199 -31.20 5.27 -3.34
C ILE A 199 -31.94 5.15 -2.00
N VAL A 200 -31.64 6.00 -1.02
CA VAL A 200 -32.28 6.00 0.30
C VAL A 200 -33.79 6.24 0.21
N SER A 201 -34.20 7.23 -0.60
CA SER A 201 -35.60 7.63 -0.72
C SER A 201 -36.43 6.69 -1.59
N SER A 202 -35.86 6.16 -2.67
CA SER A 202 -36.59 5.30 -3.61
C SER A 202 -36.48 3.81 -3.29
N GLY A 203 -35.43 3.38 -2.58
CA GLY A 203 -35.08 1.97 -2.43
C GLY A 203 -34.55 1.29 -3.70
N HIS A 204 -34.30 2.05 -4.77
CA HIS A 204 -33.87 1.54 -6.07
C HIS A 204 -32.48 2.06 -6.46
N LEU A 205 -31.65 1.17 -7.03
CA LEU A 205 -30.39 1.53 -7.67
C LEU A 205 -30.63 2.11 -9.07
N PHE A 206 -29.60 2.73 -9.66
CA PHE A 206 -29.61 3.24 -11.03
C PHE A 206 -30.64 4.35 -11.31
N SER A 207 -31.01 5.10 -10.27
CA SER A 207 -31.85 6.29 -10.43
C SER A 207 -31.13 7.35 -11.26
N ASN A 208 -31.84 8.01 -12.17
CA ASN A 208 -31.24 9.01 -13.05
C ASN A 208 -30.64 10.19 -12.25
N ASN A 209 -29.39 10.54 -12.54
CA ASN A 209 -28.72 11.73 -12.03
C ASN A 209 -28.34 12.64 -13.21
N PRO A 210 -29.15 13.66 -13.55
CA PRO A 210 -28.91 14.50 -14.72
C PRO A 210 -27.57 15.25 -14.70
N LEU A 211 -27.03 15.50 -13.51
CA LEU A 211 -25.78 16.24 -13.34
C LEU A 211 -24.55 15.33 -13.46
N LEU A 212 -24.70 14.03 -13.19
CA LEU A 212 -23.66 13.02 -13.39
C LEU A 212 -24.29 11.69 -13.86
N PRO A 213 -24.65 11.59 -15.16
CA PRO A 213 -25.42 10.45 -15.66
C PRO A 213 -24.74 9.09 -15.50
N ILE A 214 -23.42 9.08 -15.39
CA ILE A 214 -22.62 7.86 -15.22
C ILE A 214 -22.58 7.34 -13.77
N SER A 215 -22.65 8.22 -12.78
CA SER A 215 -22.49 7.84 -11.36
C SER A 215 -23.49 6.76 -10.90
N PRO A 216 -24.79 6.83 -11.24
CA PRO A 216 -25.75 5.80 -10.82
C PRO A 216 -25.44 4.38 -11.30
N PHE A 217 -24.66 4.23 -12.38
CA PHE A 217 -24.21 2.93 -12.91
C PHE A 217 -23.00 2.36 -12.18
N TYR A 218 -22.34 3.17 -11.36
CA TYR A 218 -21.21 2.78 -10.52
C TYR A 218 -21.48 3.11 -9.04
N PRO A 219 -22.55 2.53 -8.43
CA PRO A 219 -23.07 2.96 -7.14
C PRO A 219 -22.31 2.35 -5.94
N GLY A 220 -21.08 1.88 -6.11
CA GLY A 220 -20.35 1.14 -5.07
C GLY A 220 -20.17 1.93 -3.77
N LEU A 221 -19.80 3.21 -3.87
CA LEU A 221 -19.67 4.11 -2.71
C LEU A 221 -21.02 4.35 -2.03
N GLU A 222 -22.06 4.61 -2.83
CA GLU A 222 -23.40 4.94 -2.37
C GLU A 222 -24.07 3.75 -1.70
N ILE A 223 -23.91 2.53 -2.22
CA ILE A 223 -24.41 1.29 -1.61
C ILE A 223 -23.80 1.07 -0.24
N VAL A 224 -22.47 1.20 -0.11
CA VAL A 224 -21.78 1.04 1.16
C VAL A 224 -22.22 2.10 2.16
N THR A 225 -22.39 3.34 1.69
CA THR A 225 -22.83 4.47 2.52
C THR A 225 -24.27 4.32 3.00
N ASP A 226 -25.20 3.96 2.13
CA ASP A 226 -26.61 3.68 2.48
C ASP A 226 -26.71 2.50 3.45
N GLY A 227 -25.99 1.41 3.18
CA GLY A 227 -25.94 0.25 4.08
C GLY A 227 -25.41 0.61 5.47
N PHE A 228 -24.31 1.38 5.54
CA PHE A 228 -23.76 1.83 6.81
C PHE A 228 -24.67 2.82 7.54
N ALA A 229 -25.31 3.75 6.83
CA ALA A 229 -26.28 4.69 7.39
C ALA A 229 -27.47 3.94 8.02
N LYS A 230 -28.02 2.93 7.32
CA LYS A 230 -29.12 2.09 7.82
C LYS A 230 -28.74 1.27 9.05
N LEU A 231 -27.51 0.73 9.09
CA LEU A 231 -27.03 -0.08 10.23
C LEU A 231 -26.69 0.77 11.46
N SER A 232 -26.16 1.98 11.26
CA SER A 232 -25.69 2.86 12.34
C SER A 232 -26.75 3.85 12.83
N GLY A 233 -27.78 4.13 12.03
CA GLY A 233 -28.74 5.21 12.28
C GLY A 233 -28.20 6.61 11.99
N LEU A 234 -27.00 6.73 11.41
CA LEU A 234 -26.38 8.01 11.06
C LEU A 234 -26.97 8.57 9.76
N SER A 235 -26.86 9.89 9.57
CA SER A 235 -27.22 10.52 8.30
C SER A 235 -26.28 10.09 7.16
N THR A 236 -26.73 10.18 5.91
CA THR A 236 -25.92 9.86 4.72
C THR A 236 -24.62 10.67 4.66
N PHE A 237 -24.65 11.92 5.15
CA PHE A 237 -23.46 12.75 5.28
C PHE A 237 -22.43 12.15 6.22
N ILE A 238 -22.80 11.86 7.47
CA ILE A 238 -21.86 11.30 8.47
C ILE A 238 -21.41 9.90 8.06
N ALA A 239 -22.32 9.08 7.54
CA ALA A 239 -21.98 7.76 7.00
C ALA A 239 -20.94 7.86 5.88
N GLY A 240 -21.12 8.78 4.93
CA GLY A 240 -20.18 9.00 3.83
C GLY A 240 -18.80 9.45 4.31
N ILE A 241 -18.75 10.35 5.29
CA ILE A 241 -17.49 10.79 5.92
C ILE A 241 -16.76 9.60 6.57
N VAL A 242 -17.49 8.74 7.29
CA VAL A 242 -16.89 7.55 7.92
C VAL A 242 -16.39 6.57 6.85
N VAL A 243 -17.17 6.30 5.80
CA VAL A 243 -16.79 5.38 4.72
C VAL A 243 -15.52 5.84 4.03
N VAL A 244 -15.43 7.11 3.64
CA VAL A 244 -14.23 7.68 3.01
C VAL A 244 -13.05 7.67 3.97
N GLY A 245 -13.24 8.07 5.24
CA GLY A 245 -12.19 8.04 6.25
C GLY A 245 -11.60 6.64 6.47
N VAL A 246 -12.45 5.61 6.53
CA VAL A 246 -12.01 4.20 6.64
C VAL A 246 -11.28 3.76 5.37
N ALA A 247 -11.81 4.09 4.19
CA ALA A 247 -11.16 3.75 2.93
C ALA A 247 -9.75 4.36 2.83
N ARG A 248 -9.59 5.61 3.27
CA ARG A 248 -8.28 6.28 3.32
C ARG A 248 -7.31 5.59 4.28
N LEU A 249 -7.77 5.13 5.46
CA LEU A 249 -6.94 4.34 6.36
C LEU A 249 -6.52 3.02 5.73
N VAL A 250 -7.44 2.32 5.05
CA VAL A 250 -7.14 1.10 4.29
C VAL A 250 -6.07 1.36 3.24
N MET A 251 -6.17 2.47 2.50
CA MET A 251 -5.18 2.87 1.51
C MET A 251 -3.79 3.06 2.13
N VAL A 252 -3.69 3.79 3.24
CA VAL A 252 -2.42 4.04 3.94
C VAL A 252 -1.79 2.72 4.41
N LEU A 253 -2.59 1.84 5.02
CA LEU A 253 -2.12 0.54 5.51
C LEU A 253 -1.74 -0.41 4.38
N ALA A 254 -2.50 -0.44 3.30
CA ALA A 254 -2.24 -1.27 2.12
C ALA A 254 -0.97 -0.82 1.40
N LEU A 255 -0.79 0.49 1.19
CA LEU A 255 0.46 1.05 0.64
C LEU A 255 1.64 0.71 1.54
N PHE A 256 1.50 0.82 2.86
CA PHE A 256 2.61 0.58 3.79
C PHE A 256 3.04 -0.86 3.68
N SER A 257 2.07 -1.76 3.76
CA SER A 257 2.30 -3.19 3.68
C SER A 257 2.87 -3.59 2.33
N LEU A 258 2.43 -2.97 1.23
CA LEU A 258 2.96 -3.21 -0.12
C LEU A 258 4.42 -2.73 -0.25
N TYR A 259 4.73 -1.50 0.13
CA TYR A 259 6.10 -0.97 0.06
C TYR A 259 7.04 -1.70 1.01
N GLU A 260 6.60 -2.03 2.22
CA GLU A 260 7.40 -2.80 3.17
C GLU A 260 7.67 -4.21 2.63
N LEU A 261 6.68 -4.83 1.99
CA LEU A 261 6.84 -6.12 1.36
C LEU A 261 7.89 -6.09 0.25
N MET A 262 7.89 -5.05 -0.58
CA MET A 262 8.81 -4.88 -1.72
C MET A 262 10.23 -4.50 -1.29
N THR A 263 10.35 -3.61 -0.30
CA THR A 263 11.64 -3.03 0.13
C THR A 263 12.27 -3.75 1.30
N LYS A 264 11.51 -4.58 2.03
CA LYS A 264 11.88 -5.22 3.30
C LYS A 264 12.33 -4.22 4.39
N SER A 265 11.85 -2.98 4.31
CA SER A 265 12.18 -1.92 5.25
C SER A 265 10.94 -1.11 5.62
N ALA A 266 10.60 -1.11 6.91
CA ALA A 266 9.52 -0.29 7.45
C ALA A 266 9.83 1.22 7.28
N ARG A 267 11.11 1.58 7.33
CA ARG A 267 11.56 2.96 7.15
C ARG A 267 11.35 3.44 5.71
N ILE A 268 11.83 2.69 4.72
CA ILE A 268 11.64 3.06 3.31
C ILE A 268 10.15 3.09 2.96
N ALA A 269 9.37 2.12 3.45
CA ALA A 269 7.92 2.11 3.25
C ALA A 269 7.24 3.37 3.82
N SER A 270 7.62 3.78 5.04
CA SER A 270 7.07 5.00 5.64
C SER A 270 7.48 6.27 4.89
N ILE A 271 8.71 6.33 4.37
CA ILE A 271 9.19 7.45 3.57
C ILE A 271 8.42 7.53 2.23
N ALA A 272 8.19 6.39 1.56
CA ALA A 272 7.42 6.36 0.33
C ALA A 272 5.99 6.89 0.52
N ILE A 273 5.33 6.50 1.62
CA ILE A 273 3.97 6.95 1.89
C ILE A 273 3.92 8.41 2.28
N ILE A 274 4.81 8.89 3.16
CA ILE A 274 4.76 10.30 3.56
C ILE A 274 5.06 11.23 2.37
N LEU A 275 5.87 10.78 1.40
CA LEU A 275 6.04 11.46 0.12
C LEU A 275 4.78 11.42 -0.75
N TYR A 276 4.09 10.28 -0.81
CA TYR A 276 2.80 10.19 -1.50
C TYR A 276 1.75 11.12 -0.87
N MET A 277 1.71 11.22 0.46
CA MET A 277 0.82 12.13 1.19
C MET A 277 1.11 13.62 0.96
N ALA A 278 2.30 13.96 0.45
CA ALA A 278 2.62 15.34 0.06
C ALA A 278 1.93 15.77 -1.25
N ASN A 279 1.31 14.83 -1.98
CA ASN A 279 0.50 15.14 -3.16
C ASN A 279 -0.79 15.89 -2.74
N PRO A 280 -1.08 17.07 -3.32
CA PRO A 280 -2.33 17.79 -3.06
C PRO A 280 -3.60 16.96 -3.32
N HIS A 281 -3.53 15.99 -4.25
CA HIS A 281 -4.62 15.06 -4.52
C HIS A 281 -4.98 14.22 -3.28
N PHE A 282 -3.97 13.78 -2.52
CA PHE A 282 -4.19 13.04 -1.27
C PHE A 282 -4.92 13.91 -0.24
N LEU A 283 -4.58 15.19 -0.13
CA LEU A 283 -5.18 16.11 0.84
C LEU A 283 -6.62 16.52 0.46
N TYR A 284 -6.90 16.71 -0.84
CA TYR A 284 -8.16 17.29 -1.30
C TYR A 284 -9.04 16.32 -2.07
N PHE A 285 -8.63 15.93 -3.28
CA PHE A 285 -9.51 15.21 -4.20
C PHE A 285 -9.84 13.79 -3.69
N ASP A 286 -8.82 13.02 -3.29
CA ASP A 286 -9.00 11.68 -2.71
C ASP A 286 -9.64 11.69 -1.31
N ALA A 287 -9.92 12.87 -0.77
CA ALA A 287 -10.60 13.07 0.52
C ALA A 287 -12.09 13.38 0.35
N GLN A 288 -12.56 13.63 -0.87
CA GLN A 288 -13.97 13.93 -1.12
C GLN A 288 -14.83 12.68 -1.03
N PHE A 289 -16.12 12.86 -0.72
CA PHE A 289 -17.16 11.85 -0.95
C PHE A 289 -17.41 11.64 -2.45
N ALA A 290 -16.45 10.97 -3.08
CA ALA A 290 -16.42 10.65 -4.49
C ALA A 290 -16.07 9.18 -4.65
N TYR A 291 -16.65 8.52 -5.65
CA TYR A 291 -16.41 7.10 -5.89
C TYR A 291 -14.93 6.72 -6.10
N GLU A 292 -14.08 7.63 -6.59
CA GLU A 292 -12.65 7.42 -6.80
C GLU A 292 -11.93 7.28 -5.45
N SER A 293 -12.29 8.14 -4.48
CA SER A 293 -11.79 8.10 -3.10
C SER A 293 -12.07 6.78 -2.39
N PHE A 294 -13.02 5.98 -2.89
CA PHE A 294 -13.30 4.63 -2.40
C PHE A 294 -12.66 3.54 -3.27
N ALA A 295 -12.72 3.67 -4.59
CA ALA A 295 -12.18 2.69 -5.52
C ALA A 295 -10.64 2.57 -5.47
N LEU A 296 -9.91 3.69 -5.37
CA LEU A 296 -8.44 3.69 -5.32
C LEU A 296 -7.89 2.90 -4.11
N PRO A 297 -8.38 3.12 -2.87
CA PRO A 297 -8.01 2.28 -1.73
C PRO A 297 -8.23 0.77 -1.97
N LEU A 298 -9.35 0.40 -2.58
CA LEU A 298 -9.68 -0.99 -2.87
C LEU A 298 -8.73 -1.58 -3.92
N ALA A 299 -8.41 -0.83 -4.98
CA ALA A 299 -7.45 -1.26 -6.01
C ALA A 299 -6.04 -1.47 -5.41
N ILE A 300 -5.58 -0.55 -4.56
CA ILE A 300 -4.29 -0.70 -3.85
C ILE A 300 -4.32 -1.92 -2.92
N LEU A 301 -5.44 -2.19 -2.24
CA LEU A 301 -5.60 -3.38 -1.42
C LEU A 301 -5.49 -4.66 -2.27
N VAL A 302 -6.05 -4.68 -3.49
CA VAL A 302 -5.87 -5.79 -4.43
C VAL A 302 -4.39 -6.00 -4.78
N LEU A 303 -3.64 -4.91 -5.05
CA LEU A 303 -2.18 -5.02 -5.29
C LEU A 303 -1.45 -5.63 -4.11
N PHE A 304 -1.76 -5.18 -2.89
CA PHE A 304 -1.16 -5.73 -1.69
C PHE A 304 -1.47 -7.23 -1.55
N VAL A 305 -2.72 -7.65 -1.72
CA VAL A 305 -3.13 -9.06 -1.62
C VAL A 305 -2.40 -9.92 -2.67
N ILE A 306 -2.31 -9.46 -3.91
CA ILE A 306 -1.63 -10.18 -4.99
C ILE A 306 -0.11 -10.26 -4.73
N ALA A 307 0.52 -9.15 -4.33
CA ALA A 307 1.95 -9.09 -4.08
C ALA A 307 2.37 -9.91 -2.84
N HIS A 308 1.60 -9.84 -1.75
CA HIS A 308 1.86 -10.59 -0.52
C HIS A 308 1.87 -12.08 -0.78
N HIS A 309 1.00 -12.54 -1.66
CA HIS A 309 0.91 -13.95 -2.04
C HIS A 309 2.20 -14.50 -2.67
N GLU A 310 2.86 -13.77 -3.56
CA GLU A 310 4.07 -14.25 -4.26
C GLU A 310 5.25 -14.47 -3.30
N THR A 311 5.20 -13.91 -2.10
CA THR A 311 6.29 -14.00 -1.12
C THR A 311 6.20 -15.19 -0.18
N LEU A 312 5.05 -15.88 -0.14
CA LEU A 312 4.84 -17.01 0.77
C LEU A 312 4.83 -18.33 -0.02
N ASN A 313 5.67 -19.29 0.41
CA ASN A 313 5.61 -20.69 -0.05
C ASN A 313 4.37 -21.39 0.56
N SER A 314 3.20 -20.96 0.13
CA SER A 314 1.93 -21.33 0.74
C SER A 314 1.26 -22.53 0.07
N SER A 315 0.41 -23.22 0.82
CA SER A 315 -0.42 -24.32 0.32
C SER A 315 -1.37 -23.85 -0.78
N ARG A 316 -1.77 -24.76 -1.69
CA ARG A 316 -2.73 -24.48 -2.77
C ARG A 316 -4.05 -23.87 -2.27
N HIS A 317 -4.51 -24.27 -1.09
CA HIS A 317 -5.75 -23.72 -0.50
C HIS A 317 -5.61 -22.26 -0.10
N TRP A 318 -4.45 -21.85 0.41
CA TRP A 318 -4.21 -20.45 0.76
C TRP A 318 -4.16 -19.56 -0.48
N LEU A 319 -3.56 -20.05 -1.58
CA LEU A 319 -3.56 -19.35 -2.87
C LEU A 319 -4.98 -19.06 -3.36
N ILE A 320 -5.84 -20.10 -3.38
CA ILE A 320 -7.24 -19.96 -3.81
C ILE A 320 -7.98 -18.94 -2.95
N ARG A 321 -7.76 -18.94 -1.63
CA ARG A 321 -8.40 -17.99 -0.71
C ARG A 321 -8.00 -16.55 -1.00
N MET A 322 -6.70 -16.28 -1.20
CA MET A 322 -6.22 -14.93 -1.49
C MET A 322 -6.66 -14.45 -2.87
N THR A 323 -6.67 -15.32 -3.88
CA THR A 323 -7.24 -15.01 -5.21
C THR A 323 -8.71 -14.67 -5.10
N LEU A 324 -9.50 -15.44 -4.34
CA LEU A 324 -10.92 -15.18 -4.15
C LEU A 324 -11.16 -13.82 -3.47
N ILE A 325 -10.38 -13.50 -2.42
CA ILE A 325 -10.44 -12.20 -1.75
C ILE A 325 -10.12 -11.07 -2.74
N ALA A 326 -9.04 -11.20 -3.53
CA ALA A 326 -8.68 -10.23 -4.54
C ALA A 326 -9.79 -10.04 -5.59
N CYS A 327 -10.41 -11.13 -6.07
CA CYS A 327 -11.54 -11.07 -6.99
C CYS A 327 -12.76 -10.35 -6.39
N ILE A 328 -13.11 -10.60 -5.13
CA ILE A 328 -14.23 -9.92 -4.47
C ILE A 328 -13.97 -8.41 -4.38
N ILE A 329 -12.76 -8.03 -3.98
CA ILE A 329 -12.40 -6.60 -3.88
C ILE A 329 -12.35 -5.96 -5.27
N LEU A 330 -11.83 -6.67 -6.28
CA LEU A 330 -11.78 -6.19 -7.66
C LEU A 330 -13.17 -6.00 -8.25
N ALA A 331 -14.11 -6.89 -7.96
CA ALA A 331 -15.51 -6.67 -8.31
C ALA A 331 -16.09 -5.41 -7.64
N ALA A 332 -15.73 -5.16 -6.37
CA ALA A 332 -16.13 -3.92 -5.70
C ALA A 332 -15.51 -2.67 -6.37
N VAL A 333 -14.27 -2.73 -6.85
CA VAL A 333 -13.66 -1.64 -7.64
C VAL A 333 -14.46 -1.38 -8.92
N ALA A 334 -14.77 -2.42 -9.68
CA ALA A 334 -15.52 -2.33 -10.93
C ALA A 334 -16.93 -1.73 -10.75
N VAL A 335 -17.61 -2.04 -9.65
CA VAL A 335 -18.91 -1.46 -9.30
C VAL A 335 -18.80 -0.03 -8.77
N THR A 336 -17.61 0.39 -8.33
CA THR A 336 -17.41 1.70 -7.70
C THR A 336 -16.97 2.76 -8.68
N HIS A 337 -15.93 2.53 -9.49
CA HIS A 337 -15.39 3.57 -10.36
C HIS A 337 -14.76 3.00 -11.64
N HIS A 338 -15.40 3.27 -12.77
CA HIS A 338 -14.97 2.80 -14.09
C HIS A 338 -13.54 3.21 -14.48
N VAL A 339 -13.12 4.45 -14.20
CA VAL A 339 -11.78 4.89 -14.59
C VAL A 339 -10.72 4.15 -13.79
N THR A 340 -10.89 4.06 -12.47
CA THR A 340 -9.98 3.29 -11.61
C THR A 340 -9.95 1.83 -12.05
N ASP A 341 -11.11 1.23 -12.31
CA ASP A 341 -11.25 -0.14 -12.81
C ASP A 341 -10.45 -0.37 -14.11
N PHE A 342 -10.68 0.43 -15.15
CA PHE A 342 -10.03 0.21 -16.45
C PHE A 342 -8.52 0.45 -16.41
N VAL A 343 -8.07 1.49 -15.70
CA VAL A 343 -6.64 1.76 -15.52
C VAL A 343 -6.00 0.61 -14.75
N PHE A 344 -6.68 0.09 -13.73
CA PHE A 344 -6.18 -0.98 -12.89
C PHE A 344 -6.12 -2.33 -13.62
N ASP A 345 -7.15 -2.67 -14.39
CA ASP A 345 -7.16 -3.83 -15.27
C ASP A 345 -6.05 -3.76 -16.32
N GLY A 346 -5.85 -2.58 -16.93
CA GLY A 346 -4.74 -2.32 -17.86
C GLY A 346 -3.39 -2.53 -17.20
N PHE A 347 -3.20 -2.06 -15.96
CA PHE A 347 -2.00 -2.29 -15.18
C PHE A 347 -1.77 -3.79 -14.89
N LEU A 348 -2.80 -4.51 -14.42
CA LEU A 348 -2.72 -5.95 -14.14
C LEU A 348 -2.42 -6.75 -15.41
N LEU A 349 -3.02 -6.38 -16.54
CA LEU A 349 -2.76 -6.98 -17.85
C LEU A 349 -1.31 -6.75 -18.27
N LEU A 350 -0.82 -5.52 -18.19
CA LEU A 350 0.57 -5.20 -18.49
C LEU A 350 1.52 -5.99 -17.60
N TRP A 351 1.24 -6.09 -16.29
CA TRP A 351 2.03 -6.87 -15.36
C TRP A 351 2.04 -8.35 -15.74
N ALA A 352 0.88 -8.94 -16.03
CA ALA A 352 0.78 -10.32 -16.49
C ALA A 352 1.57 -10.57 -17.78
N VAL A 353 1.48 -9.66 -18.75
CA VAL A 353 2.21 -9.72 -20.03
C VAL A 353 3.72 -9.65 -19.81
N ILE A 354 4.20 -8.69 -19.02
CA ILE A 354 5.63 -8.56 -18.68
C ILE A 354 6.12 -9.82 -17.97
N PHE A 355 5.34 -10.37 -17.04
CA PHE A 355 5.67 -11.61 -16.32
C PHE A 355 5.82 -12.81 -17.26
N VAL A 356 5.02 -12.87 -18.34
CA VAL A 356 5.16 -13.90 -19.38
C VAL A 356 6.46 -13.71 -20.17
N PHE A 357 6.80 -12.48 -20.55
CA PHE A 357 7.96 -12.21 -21.41
C PHE A 357 9.32 -12.21 -20.68
N GLN A 358 9.37 -11.87 -19.39
CA GLN A 358 10.62 -11.83 -18.63
C GLN A 358 11.17 -13.22 -18.22
N ARG A 359 10.41 -14.30 -18.39
CA ARG A 359 10.90 -15.65 -18.03
C ARG A 359 11.64 -16.30 -19.21
N PRO A 360 12.95 -16.59 -19.10
CA PRO A 360 13.71 -17.17 -20.18
C PRO A 360 13.17 -18.55 -20.57
N ALA A 361 13.02 -18.76 -21.88
CA ALA A 361 12.40 -19.89 -22.57
C ALA A 361 13.00 -21.29 -22.31
N ARG A 362 13.82 -21.49 -21.26
CA ARG A 362 14.58 -22.73 -21.02
C ARG A 362 13.97 -23.69 -20.00
N THR A 363 12.67 -23.60 -19.74
CA THR A 363 11.98 -24.68 -19.03
C THR A 363 10.70 -25.03 -19.77
N TYR A 364 10.72 -26.17 -20.47
CA TYR A 364 9.58 -26.79 -21.17
C TYR A 364 8.40 -27.19 -20.23
N TRP A 365 8.39 -26.66 -19.01
CA TRP A 365 7.42 -26.85 -17.92
C TRP A 365 6.73 -25.53 -17.49
N SER A 366 6.82 -24.45 -18.29
CA SER A 366 6.32 -23.12 -17.89
C SER A 366 4.80 -22.91 -18.10
N LYS A 367 4.17 -23.57 -19.08
CA LYS A 367 2.73 -23.38 -19.39
C LYS A 367 1.81 -23.76 -18.22
N GLY A 368 2.12 -24.84 -17.49
CA GLY A 368 1.32 -25.29 -16.35
C GLY A 368 1.47 -24.45 -15.08
N ARG A 369 2.46 -23.55 -15.00
CA ARG A 369 2.73 -22.70 -13.83
C ARG A 369 2.07 -21.31 -13.97
N LEU A 370 1.99 -20.78 -15.19
CA LEU A 370 1.25 -19.54 -15.47
C LEU A 370 -0.27 -19.73 -15.39
N GLN A 371 -0.80 -20.85 -15.91
CA GLN A 371 -2.22 -21.22 -15.71
C GLN A 371 -2.59 -21.43 -14.24
N ARG A 372 -1.61 -21.52 -13.34
CA ARG A 372 -1.79 -21.62 -11.89
C ARG A 372 -1.45 -20.32 -11.16
N SER A 373 -1.06 -19.26 -11.86
CA SER A 373 -0.68 -17.99 -11.23
C SER A 373 -1.95 -17.24 -10.81
N PRO A 374 -2.05 -16.81 -9.54
CA PRO A 374 -3.11 -15.95 -9.07
C PRO A 374 -3.25 -14.65 -9.88
N LEU A 375 -2.12 -14.05 -10.30
CA LEU A 375 -2.11 -12.82 -11.10
C LEU A 375 -2.90 -12.98 -12.40
N LEU A 376 -2.69 -14.06 -13.15
CA LEU A 376 -3.41 -14.28 -14.41
C LEU A 376 -4.92 -14.42 -14.15
N TRP A 377 -5.32 -15.20 -13.15
CA TRP A 377 -6.72 -15.40 -12.82
C TRP A 377 -7.40 -14.13 -12.30
N THR A 378 -6.71 -13.33 -11.49
CA THR A 378 -7.22 -12.03 -11.04
C THR A 378 -7.38 -11.06 -12.21
N THR A 379 -6.42 -11.00 -13.14
CA THR A 379 -6.51 -10.15 -14.33
C THR A 379 -7.68 -10.56 -15.22
N LEU A 380 -7.82 -11.85 -15.53
CA LEU A 380 -8.91 -12.34 -16.38
C LEU A 380 -10.29 -12.12 -15.73
N PHE A 381 -10.35 -12.30 -14.40
CA PHE A 381 -11.56 -12.03 -13.65
C PHE A 381 -11.92 -10.54 -13.66
N GLY A 382 -10.95 -9.64 -13.43
CA GLY A 382 -11.13 -8.19 -13.53
C GLY A 382 -11.74 -7.80 -14.87
N LEU A 383 -11.04 -8.12 -15.96
CA LEU A 383 -11.50 -7.85 -17.32
C LEU A 383 -12.91 -8.38 -17.59
N LEU A 384 -13.24 -9.58 -17.11
CA LEU A 384 -14.57 -10.16 -17.26
C LEU A 384 -15.64 -9.35 -16.53
N VAL A 385 -15.38 -8.95 -15.28
CA VAL A 385 -16.30 -8.15 -14.48
C VAL A 385 -16.46 -6.76 -15.09
N SER A 386 -15.38 -6.11 -15.49
CA SER A 386 -15.39 -4.79 -16.14
C SER A 386 -16.21 -4.82 -17.43
N ILE A 387 -15.99 -5.81 -18.29
CA ILE A 387 -16.79 -5.99 -19.52
C ILE A 387 -18.26 -6.26 -19.17
N ALA A 388 -18.54 -7.11 -18.19
CA ALA A 388 -19.91 -7.42 -17.79
C ALA A 388 -20.63 -6.18 -17.24
N TRP A 389 -19.95 -5.35 -16.46
CA TRP A 389 -20.52 -4.15 -15.85
C TRP A 389 -20.74 -3.02 -16.85
N ILE A 390 -19.79 -2.80 -17.77
CA ILE A 390 -19.95 -1.87 -18.89
C ILE A 390 -21.14 -2.25 -19.78
N SER A 391 -21.37 -3.56 -19.94
CA SER A 391 -22.44 -4.10 -20.78
C SER A 391 -23.85 -3.95 -20.18
N LEU A 392 -23.99 -3.32 -19.00
CA LEU A 392 -25.29 -3.05 -18.41
C LEU A 392 -26.15 -2.18 -19.34
N PRO A 393 -27.39 -2.61 -19.67
CA PRO A 393 -28.27 -1.84 -20.54
C PRO A 393 -28.48 -0.42 -20.03
N GLY A 394 -28.27 0.57 -20.91
CA GLY A 394 -28.44 1.98 -20.58
C GLY A 394 -27.23 2.66 -19.95
N SER A 395 -26.11 1.95 -19.72
CA SER A 395 -24.87 2.55 -19.23
C SER A 395 -24.33 3.58 -20.23
N PRO A 396 -24.14 4.86 -19.83
CA PRO A 396 -23.58 5.88 -20.71
C PRO A 396 -22.05 5.86 -20.74
N VAL A 397 -21.38 4.85 -20.15
CA VAL A 397 -19.92 4.89 -19.89
C VAL A 397 -19.09 5.08 -21.15
N VAL A 398 -19.49 4.45 -22.25
CA VAL A 398 -18.79 4.55 -23.54
C VAL A 398 -18.91 5.99 -24.06
N ASP A 399 -20.14 6.49 -24.20
CA ASP A 399 -20.37 7.85 -24.69
C ASP A 399 -19.73 8.90 -23.77
N TYR A 400 -19.79 8.69 -22.45
CA TYR A 400 -19.18 9.54 -21.45
C TYR A 400 -17.65 9.65 -21.61
N LEU A 401 -16.96 8.52 -21.80
CA LEU A 401 -15.50 8.51 -21.99
C LEU A 401 -15.06 9.02 -23.36
N PHE A 402 -15.82 8.73 -24.42
CA PHE A 402 -15.45 9.11 -25.78
C PHE A 402 -15.85 10.54 -26.15
N SER A 403 -16.88 11.13 -25.51
CA SER A 403 -17.37 12.46 -25.84
C SER A 403 -16.28 13.55 -25.81
N PRO A 404 -15.41 13.65 -24.79
CA PRO A 404 -14.33 14.66 -24.79
C PRO A 404 -13.38 14.50 -25.97
N PHE A 405 -13.02 13.26 -26.33
CA PHE A 405 -12.14 13.01 -27.48
C PHE A 405 -12.81 13.37 -28.79
N VAL A 406 -14.09 13.03 -28.96
CA VAL A 406 -14.87 13.40 -30.15
C VAL A 406 -14.92 14.92 -30.29
N THR A 407 -15.17 15.66 -29.21
CA THR A 407 -15.14 17.14 -29.21
C THR A 407 -13.75 17.66 -29.61
N ILE A 408 -12.68 17.14 -29.03
CA ILE A 408 -11.30 17.56 -29.35
C ILE A 408 -10.98 17.28 -30.83
N PHE A 409 -11.30 16.10 -31.35
CA PHE A 409 -11.06 15.75 -32.76
C PHE A 409 -11.90 16.60 -33.70
N ASN A 410 -13.14 16.93 -33.33
CA ASN A 410 -14.01 17.81 -34.10
C ASN A 410 -13.46 19.25 -34.12
N GLU A 411 -12.99 19.77 -32.99
CA GLU A 411 -12.37 21.11 -32.93
C GLU A 411 -11.04 21.15 -33.71
N LEU A 412 -10.20 20.11 -33.60
CA LEU A 412 -8.99 19.97 -34.42
C LEU A 412 -9.34 19.91 -35.92
N GLY A 413 -10.38 19.17 -36.30
CA GLY A 413 -10.88 19.11 -37.68
C GLY A 413 -11.34 20.47 -38.18
N LYS A 414 -12.04 21.26 -37.36
CA LYS A 414 -12.44 22.65 -37.69
C LYS A 414 -11.25 23.59 -37.83
N MET A 415 -10.22 23.45 -36.99
CA MET A 415 -8.98 24.23 -37.12
C MET A 415 -8.24 23.90 -38.41
N VAL A 416 -8.13 22.61 -38.76
CA VAL A 416 -7.42 22.15 -39.98
C VAL A 416 -8.19 22.50 -41.26
N SER A 417 -9.52 22.47 -41.23
CA SER A 417 -10.37 22.83 -42.37
C SER A 417 -10.60 24.34 -42.53
N GLY A 418 -10.05 25.16 -41.63
CA GLY A 418 -10.19 26.62 -41.67
C GLY A 418 -11.61 27.12 -41.36
N THR A 419 -12.47 26.26 -40.81
CA THR A 419 -13.85 26.61 -40.41
C THR A 419 -13.99 26.87 -38.90
N GLY A 420 -12.87 26.94 -38.16
CA GLY A 420 -12.87 27.28 -36.74
C GLY A 420 -13.21 28.76 -36.51
N GLY A 421 -14.41 29.03 -36.02
CA GLY A 421 -14.77 30.33 -35.45
C GLY A 421 -14.14 30.50 -34.07
N GLY A 422 -13.62 31.71 -33.79
CA GLY A 422 -13.05 32.08 -32.50
C GLY A 422 -14.06 32.21 -31.37
#